data_AF-A0A7K2J8A1-F1
#
_entry.id   AF-A0A7K2J8A1-F1
#
_cell.length_a   1.000
_cell.length_b   1.000
_cell.length_c   1.000
_cell.angle_alpha   90.00
_cell.angle_beta   90.00
_cell.angle_gamma   90.00
#
_symmetry.space_group_name_H-M   'P 1'
#
loop_
_entity.id
_entity.type
_entity.pdbx_description
1 polymer ?
#
loop_
_entity_poly.entity_id
_entity_poly.type
_entity_poly.pdbx_seq_one_letter_code
_entity_poly.pdbx_strand_id
1 'polypeptide(L)'
;LRLKHTKAGPAAMAAARSLDLLLGATATVATARGGVDNVAAPAGSVRDALPAALVLGTHTYGVTAVSRHEAQGGSTAVPLAVLATTAALGTAVLTAGRAARTQGLRAHRPTRPHHLTPADLLLTAFTGAYLRTAGPPLLHAALNPSPPLTRRAVGGGIRAMIPLQAALAARNGAPGSGLAVMALVPLARALARKVSPT
;
A
#
# COMPACT_ATOMS: atom_id res chain seq x y z
N LEU A 1 -21.10 -6.30 -10.58
CA LEU A 1 -21.04 -7.72 -10.10
C LEU A 1 -20.76 -8.77 -11.20
N ARG A 2 -20.95 -8.49 -12.51
CA ARG A 2 -20.68 -9.43 -13.62
C ARG A 2 -19.19 -9.78 -13.88
N LEU A 3 -18.23 -8.99 -13.37
CA LEU A 3 -16.80 -9.18 -13.65
C LEU A 3 -16.07 -10.12 -12.68
N LYS A 4 -16.68 -10.51 -11.55
CA LYS A 4 -16.03 -11.37 -10.55
C LYS A 4 -15.65 -12.76 -11.08
N HIS A 5 -16.37 -13.23 -12.11
CA HIS A 5 -16.15 -14.53 -12.74
C HIS A 5 -15.26 -14.48 -13.99
N THR A 6 -14.74 -13.30 -14.37
CA THR A 6 -13.90 -13.15 -15.57
C THR A 6 -12.45 -12.88 -15.19
N LYS A 7 -11.51 -13.02 -16.13
CA LYS A 7 -10.08 -12.68 -15.94
C LYS A 7 -9.87 -11.23 -15.46
N ALA A 8 -10.85 -10.35 -15.64
CA ALA A 8 -10.81 -8.94 -15.23
C ALA A 8 -11.11 -8.68 -13.74
N GLY A 9 -11.49 -9.69 -12.95
CA GLY A 9 -11.81 -9.53 -11.52
C GLY A 9 -10.77 -8.77 -10.70
N PRO A 10 -9.46 -9.13 -10.77
CA PRO A 10 -8.40 -8.38 -10.08
C PRO A 10 -8.30 -6.91 -10.51
N ALA A 11 -8.43 -6.63 -11.81
CA ALA A 11 -8.37 -5.27 -12.35
C ALA A 11 -9.54 -4.41 -11.86
N ALA A 12 -10.76 -4.97 -11.86
CA ALA A 12 -11.95 -4.28 -11.39
C ALA A 12 -11.86 -3.96 -9.89
N MET A 13 -11.36 -4.89 -9.07
CA MET A 13 -11.19 -4.66 -7.63
C MET A 13 -10.11 -3.61 -7.35
N ALA A 14 -8.99 -3.67 -8.07
CA ALA A 14 -7.92 -2.67 -7.97
C ALA A 14 -8.42 -1.28 -8.37
N ALA A 15 -9.17 -1.16 -9.47
CA ALA A 15 -9.75 0.09 -9.92
C ALA A 15 -10.74 0.64 -8.88
N ALA A 16 -11.64 -0.20 -8.36
CA ALA A 16 -12.57 0.20 -7.31
C ALA A 16 -11.83 0.69 -6.06
N ARG A 17 -10.75 0.01 -5.65
CA ARG A 17 -9.96 0.42 -4.49
C ARG A 17 -9.21 1.74 -4.72
N SER A 18 -8.68 1.95 -5.91
CA SER A 18 -8.05 3.22 -6.29
C SER A 18 -9.06 4.37 -6.27
N LEU A 19 -10.25 4.16 -6.85
CA LEU A 19 -11.31 5.16 -6.89
C LEU A 19 -11.83 5.50 -5.48
N ASP A 20 -12.05 4.49 -4.65
CA ASP A 20 -12.45 4.66 -3.23
C ASP A 20 -11.47 5.56 -2.48
N LEU A 21 -10.15 5.37 -2.68
CA LEU A 21 -9.15 6.24 -2.09
C LEU A 21 -9.19 7.67 -2.62
N LEU A 22 -9.34 7.84 -3.93
CA LEU A 22 -9.43 9.17 -4.54
C LEU A 22 -10.65 9.93 -4.03
N LEU A 23 -11.79 9.26 -3.89
CA LEU A 23 -13.01 9.81 -3.30
C LEU A 23 -12.83 10.13 -1.81
N GLY A 24 -12.15 9.28 -1.05
CA GLY A 24 -11.81 9.55 0.34
C GLY A 24 -10.91 10.78 0.49
N ALA A 25 -9.94 10.96 -0.41
CA ALA A 25 -9.04 12.10 -0.42
C ALA A 25 -9.78 13.41 -0.71
N THR A 26 -10.68 13.42 -1.71
CA THR A 26 -11.48 14.61 -2.02
C THR A 26 -12.44 14.96 -0.88
N ALA A 27 -13.07 13.97 -0.24
CA ALA A 27 -13.95 14.18 0.92
C ALA A 27 -13.19 14.72 2.15
N THR A 28 -11.99 14.21 2.43
CA THR A 28 -11.13 14.70 3.53
C THR A 28 -10.75 16.16 3.33
N VAL A 29 -10.47 16.54 2.08
CA VAL A 29 -10.14 17.92 1.71
C VAL A 29 -11.37 18.85 1.82
N ALA A 30 -12.55 18.37 1.46
CA ALA A 30 -13.80 19.14 1.59
C ALA A 30 -14.17 19.40 3.06
N THR A 31 -14.05 18.37 3.91
CA THR A 31 -14.32 18.48 5.36
C THR A 31 -13.33 19.39 6.08
N ALA A 32 -12.04 19.34 5.73
CA ALA A 32 -11.03 20.23 6.29
C ALA A 32 -11.25 21.73 5.96
N ARG A 33 -12.02 22.05 4.91
CA ARG A 33 -12.32 23.43 4.49
C ARG A 33 -13.67 23.97 4.98
N GLY A 34 -14.37 23.27 5.87
CA GLY A 34 -15.59 23.79 6.50
C GLY A 34 -16.88 23.68 5.67
N GLY A 35 -16.93 22.77 4.68
CA GLY A 35 -18.19 22.14 4.23
C GLY A 35 -19.32 23.01 3.65
N VAL A 36 -19.09 24.25 3.23
CA VAL A 36 -20.18 25.13 2.73
C VAL A 36 -20.26 25.27 1.21
N ASP A 37 -19.22 24.91 0.45
CA ASP A 37 -19.23 25.04 -1.01
C ASP A 37 -19.02 23.68 -1.70
N ASN A 38 -20.09 23.13 -2.30
CA ASN A 38 -20.08 21.89 -3.09
C ASN A 38 -19.40 22.04 -4.47
N VAL A 39 -18.53 23.03 -4.66
CA VAL A 39 -17.81 23.22 -5.92
C VAL A 39 -16.68 22.19 -5.96
N ALA A 40 -16.65 21.41 -7.05
CA ALA A 40 -15.72 20.32 -7.33
C ALA A 40 -14.40 20.40 -6.56
N ALA A 41 -14.08 19.34 -5.80
CA ALA A 41 -12.81 19.23 -5.09
C ALA A 41 -11.66 19.63 -6.04
N PRO A 42 -10.72 20.49 -5.61
CA PRO A 42 -9.74 21.04 -6.51
C PRO A 42 -8.98 19.89 -7.18
N ALA A 43 -8.83 19.95 -8.50
CA ALA A 43 -8.14 18.93 -9.29
C ALA A 43 -6.73 18.61 -8.76
N GLY A 44 -6.12 19.53 -8.00
CA GLY A 44 -4.88 19.30 -7.24
C GLY A 44 -4.98 18.15 -6.23
N SER A 45 -6.07 18.04 -5.47
CA SER A 45 -6.22 16.97 -4.46
C SER A 45 -6.24 15.56 -5.08
N VAL A 46 -6.89 15.41 -6.23
CA VAL A 46 -6.90 14.15 -6.99
C VAL A 46 -5.52 13.84 -7.55
N ARG A 47 -4.83 14.85 -8.10
CA ARG A 47 -3.45 14.70 -8.63
C ARG A 47 -2.46 14.30 -7.53
N ASP A 48 -2.58 14.87 -6.34
CA ASP A 48 -1.70 14.58 -5.20
C ASP A 48 -1.96 13.18 -4.62
N ALA A 49 -3.21 12.73 -4.63
CA ALA A 49 -3.60 11.40 -4.14
C ALA A 49 -3.37 10.28 -5.17
N LEU A 50 -3.25 10.60 -6.47
CA LEU A 50 -3.14 9.62 -7.55
C LEU A 50 -1.98 8.63 -7.37
N PRO A 51 -0.75 9.04 -7.00
CA PRO A 51 0.34 8.10 -6.77
C PRO A 51 0.03 7.10 -5.64
N ALA A 52 -0.60 7.56 -4.55
CA ALA A 52 -0.99 6.69 -3.44
C ALA A 52 -2.11 5.72 -3.86
N ALA A 53 -3.08 6.19 -4.63
CA ALA A 53 -4.15 5.37 -5.20
C ALA A 53 -3.58 4.26 -6.09
N LEU A 54 -2.64 4.60 -6.99
CA LEU A 54 -1.99 3.63 -7.88
C LEU A 54 -1.18 2.59 -7.12
N VAL A 55 -0.42 2.99 -6.09
CA VAL A 55 0.34 2.05 -5.24
C VAL A 55 -0.60 1.06 -4.55
N LEU A 56 -1.68 1.55 -3.95
CA LEU A 56 -2.64 0.70 -3.24
C LEU A 56 -3.45 -0.19 -4.19
N GLY A 57 -3.86 0.34 -5.34
CA GLY A 57 -4.50 -0.42 -6.41
C GLY A 57 -3.60 -1.53 -6.95
N THR A 58 -2.33 -1.23 -7.20
CA THR A 58 -1.34 -2.21 -7.68
C THR A 58 -1.11 -3.33 -6.66
N HIS A 59 -0.95 -2.98 -5.39
CA HIS A 59 -0.83 -3.98 -4.34
C HIS A 59 -2.08 -4.85 -4.23
N THR A 60 -3.26 -4.24 -4.27
CA THR A 60 -4.56 -4.94 -4.26
C THR A 60 -4.68 -5.89 -5.44
N TYR A 61 -4.31 -5.44 -6.65
CA TYR A 61 -4.29 -6.28 -7.85
C TYR A 61 -3.42 -7.53 -7.63
N GLY A 62 -2.20 -7.35 -7.12
CA GLY A 62 -1.27 -8.45 -6.87
C GLY A 62 -1.84 -9.48 -5.89
N VAL A 63 -2.40 -9.04 -4.76
CA VAL A 63 -3.01 -9.95 -3.77
C VAL A 63 -4.19 -10.71 -4.38
N THR A 64 -5.06 -10.03 -5.13
CA THR A 64 -6.21 -10.66 -5.79
C THR A 64 -5.79 -11.62 -6.90
N ALA A 65 -4.71 -11.31 -7.64
CA ALA A 65 -4.16 -12.18 -8.67
C ALA A 65 -3.58 -13.49 -8.07
N VAL A 66 -2.85 -13.40 -6.96
CA VAL A 66 -2.33 -14.57 -6.23
C VAL A 66 -3.48 -15.41 -5.68
N SER A 67 -4.47 -14.78 -5.05
CA SER A 67 -5.66 -15.47 -4.50
C SER A 67 -6.44 -16.23 -5.58
N ARG A 68 -6.52 -15.69 -6.79
CA ARG A 68 -7.21 -16.35 -7.91
C ARG A 68 -6.51 -17.62 -8.40
N HIS A 69 -5.19 -17.64 -8.36
CA HIS A 69 -4.40 -18.82 -8.76
C HIS A 69 -4.39 -19.89 -7.67
N GLU A 70 -4.75 -19.57 -6.42
CA GLU A 70 -5.04 -20.59 -5.40
C GLU A 70 -6.18 -21.53 -5.84
N ALA A 71 -7.22 -20.97 -6.48
CA ALA A 71 -8.41 -21.71 -6.90
C ALA A 71 -8.23 -22.48 -8.22
N GLN A 72 -7.13 -22.29 -8.94
CA GLN A 72 -6.92 -22.81 -10.31
C GLN A 72 -5.72 -23.76 -10.44
N GLY A 73 -5.03 -24.06 -9.33
CA GLY A 73 -3.77 -24.82 -9.34
C GLY A 73 -2.57 -23.88 -9.18
N GLY A 74 -1.63 -24.25 -8.31
CA GLY A 74 -0.51 -23.39 -7.88
C GLY A 74 0.31 -22.82 -9.04
N SER A 75 0.80 -21.59 -8.88
CA SER A 75 1.63 -20.89 -9.86
C SER A 75 2.88 -20.34 -9.20
N THR A 76 4.06 -20.57 -9.80
CA THR A 76 5.32 -19.94 -9.40
C THR A 76 5.44 -18.51 -9.95
N ALA A 77 5.00 -18.31 -11.19
CA ALA A 77 5.18 -17.04 -11.90
C ALA A 77 4.40 -15.89 -11.24
N VAL A 78 3.18 -16.15 -10.75
CA VAL A 78 2.32 -15.10 -10.17
C VAL A 78 2.88 -14.57 -8.84
N PRO A 79 3.21 -15.41 -7.83
CA PRO A 79 3.85 -14.93 -6.61
C PRO A 79 5.19 -14.23 -6.88
N LEU A 80 5.98 -14.71 -7.85
CA LEU A 80 7.25 -14.07 -8.22
C LEU A 80 7.04 -12.67 -8.83
N ALA A 81 6.09 -12.53 -9.76
CA ALA A 81 5.74 -11.23 -10.34
C ALA A 81 5.22 -10.25 -9.27
N VAL A 82 4.42 -10.75 -8.33
CA VAL A 82 3.90 -9.92 -7.21
C VAL A 82 5.00 -9.57 -6.22
N LEU A 83 5.98 -10.46 -5.98
CA LEU A 83 7.16 -10.16 -5.17
C LEU A 83 7.98 -9.04 -5.81
N ALA A 84 8.29 -9.14 -7.10
CA ALA A 84 9.01 -8.10 -7.84
C ALA A 84 8.26 -6.75 -7.81
N THR A 85 6.93 -6.79 -8.00
CA THR A 85 6.07 -5.61 -7.91
C THR A 85 6.07 -5.00 -6.51
N THR A 86 6.01 -5.83 -5.46
CA THR A 86 6.08 -5.39 -4.05
C THR A 86 7.40 -4.67 -3.77
N ALA A 87 8.53 -5.20 -4.26
CA ALA A 87 9.84 -4.56 -4.16
C ALA A 87 9.87 -3.22 -4.92
N ALA A 88 9.35 -3.19 -6.15
CA ALA A 88 9.27 -1.98 -6.96
C ALA A 88 8.43 -0.88 -6.28
N LEU A 89 7.28 -1.23 -5.69
CA LEU A 89 6.44 -0.31 -4.92
C LEU A 89 7.19 0.23 -3.69
N GLY A 90 7.89 -0.62 -2.94
CA GLY A 90 8.70 -0.19 -1.80
C GLY A 90 9.79 0.81 -2.21
N THR A 91 10.51 0.52 -3.30
CA THR A 91 11.51 1.44 -3.86
C THR A 91 10.87 2.76 -4.31
N ALA A 92 9.74 2.72 -5.03
CA ALA A 92 9.04 3.91 -5.51
C ALA A 92 8.56 4.82 -4.36
N VAL A 93 8.06 4.23 -3.26
CA VAL A 93 7.66 4.99 -2.06
C VAL A 93 8.85 5.72 -1.45
N LEU A 94 10.01 5.06 -1.34
CA LEU A 94 11.23 5.65 -0.78
C LEU A 94 11.82 6.73 -1.70
N THR A 95 11.93 6.47 -3.01
CA THR A 95 12.52 7.43 -3.96
C THR A 95 11.66 8.68 -4.10
N ALA A 96 10.34 8.54 -4.15
CA ALA A 96 9.44 9.68 -4.23
C ALA A 96 9.43 10.51 -2.93
N GLY A 97 9.55 9.87 -1.76
CA GLY A 97 9.72 10.59 -0.49
C GLY A 97 11.02 11.41 -0.46
N ARG A 98 12.11 10.88 -1.01
CA ARG A 98 13.38 11.62 -1.16
C ARG A 98 13.24 12.81 -2.12
N ALA A 99 12.59 12.61 -3.28
CA ALA A 99 12.42 13.63 -4.31
C ALA A 99 11.60 14.85 -3.83
N ALA A 100 10.50 14.63 -3.11
CA ALA A 100 9.68 15.70 -2.55
C ALA A 100 10.50 16.60 -1.58
N ARG A 101 11.43 16.00 -0.83
CA ARG A 101 12.31 16.73 0.08
C ARG A 101 13.41 17.51 -0.63
N THR A 102 14.02 16.97 -1.69
CA THR A 102 15.00 17.72 -2.49
C THR A 102 14.39 18.95 -3.14
N GLN A 103 13.11 18.91 -3.52
CA GLN A 103 12.38 20.08 -4.01
C GLN A 103 12.14 21.12 -2.90
N GLY A 104 11.71 20.70 -1.71
CA GLY A 104 11.53 21.60 -0.57
C GLY A 104 12.82 22.28 -0.09
N LEU A 105 13.95 21.55 -0.13
CA LEU A 105 15.28 22.07 0.20
C LEU A 105 15.83 23.04 -0.85
N ARG A 106 15.41 22.96 -2.12
CA ARG A 106 15.79 23.94 -3.15
C ARG A 106 15.02 25.26 -2.99
N ALA A 107 13.83 25.22 -2.40
CA ALA A 107 13.03 26.40 -2.09
C ALA A 107 13.53 27.19 -0.86
N HIS A 108 14.30 26.54 0.04
CA HIS A 108 14.89 27.16 1.23
C HIS A 108 16.42 27.16 1.12
N ARG A 109 17.06 28.34 1.10
CA ARG A 109 18.52 28.53 0.94
C ARG A 109 19.32 27.58 1.87
N PRO A 110 20.35 26.85 1.39
CA PRO A 110 20.89 25.68 2.09
C PRO A 110 21.99 26.06 3.10
N THR A 111 21.85 25.67 4.38
CA THR A 111 22.95 25.77 5.37
C THR A 111 23.00 24.66 6.42
N ARG A 112 22.38 23.48 6.22
CA ARG A 112 22.55 22.36 7.19
C ARG A 112 22.88 21.03 6.54
N PRO A 113 23.82 20.25 7.13
CA PRO A 113 24.16 18.91 6.67
C PRO A 113 22.95 17.95 6.72
N HIS A 114 22.98 16.94 5.86
CA HIS A 114 21.94 15.90 5.72
C HIS A 114 21.86 15.02 6.98
N HIS A 115 21.10 15.44 7.99
CA HIS A 115 20.71 14.55 9.08
C HIS A 115 19.45 13.76 8.70
N LEU A 116 19.47 12.45 8.96
CA LEU A 116 18.27 11.61 8.87
C LEU A 116 17.23 12.15 9.85
N THR A 117 16.06 12.56 9.35
CA THR A 117 14.99 13.03 10.21
C THR A 117 14.24 11.84 10.83
N PRO A 118 13.56 12.00 11.98
CA PRO A 118 12.67 10.96 12.51
C PRO A 118 11.61 10.50 11.50
N ALA A 119 11.13 11.41 10.64
CA ALA A 119 10.20 11.07 9.56
C ALA A 119 10.83 10.16 8.50
N ASP A 120 12.13 10.32 8.20
CA ASP A 120 12.86 9.43 7.28
C ASP A 120 13.04 8.04 7.85
N LEU A 121 13.32 7.96 9.15
CA LEU A 121 13.41 6.68 9.86
C LEU A 121 12.06 5.98 9.88
N LEU A 122 10.96 6.70 10.13
CA LEU A 122 9.62 6.14 10.11
C LEU A 122 9.19 5.70 8.72
N LEU A 123 9.42 6.50 7.68
CA LEU A 123 9.15 6.11 6.30
C LEU A 123 9.94 4.83 5.94
N THR A 124 11.23 4.79 6.26
CA THR A 124 12.08 3.62 6.02
C THR A 124 11.60 2.41 6.81
N ALA A 125 11.24 2.59 8.07
CA ALA A 125 10.75 1.51 8.93
C ALA A 125 9.40 0.96 8.44
N PHE A 126 8.46 1.81 8.05
CA PHE A 126 7.15 1.39 7.53
C PHE A 126 7.30 0.68 6.17
N THR A 127 8.12 1.20 5.26
CA THR A 127 8.42 0.50 4.00
C THR A 127 9.14 -0.84 4.25
N GLY A 128 10.09 -0.88 5.18
CA GLY A 128 10.73 -2.13 5.60
C GLY A 128 9.74 -3.14 6.18
N ALA A 129 8.80 -2.68 7.01
CA ALA A 129 7.73 -3.50 7.56
C ALA A 129 6.79 -4.04 6.46
N TYR A 130 6.46 -3.23 5.45
CA TYR A 130 5.69 -3.65 4.28
C TYR A 130 6.39 -4.80 3.53
N LEU A 131 7.66 -4.60 3.16
CA LEU A 131 8.45 -5.61 2.45
C LEU A 131 8.62 -6.89 3.28
N ARG A 132 8.90 -6.75 4.58
CA ARG A 132 9.03 -7.90 5.50
C ARG A 132 7.73 -8.68 5.65
N THR A 133 6.59 -8.00 5.60
CA THR A 133 5.28 -8.65 5.79
C THR A 133 4.81 -9.40 4.53
N ALA A 134 5.06 -8.86 3.34
CA ALA A 134 4.66 -9.48 2.07
C ALA A 134 5.71 -10.44 1.49
N GLY A 135 7.00 -10.11 1.63
CA GLY A 135 8.11 -10.73 0.90
C GLY A 135 8.30 -12.22 1.16
N PRO A 136 8.57 -12.67 2.41
CA PRO A 136 8.85 -14.08 2.69
C PRO A 136 7.70 -15.01 2.27
N PRO A 137 6.41 -14.72 2.58
CA PRO A 137 5.31 -15.55 2.10
C PRO A 137 5.22 -15.66 0.57
N LEU A 138 5.44 -14.55 -0.16
CA LEU A 138 5.46 -14.56 -1.63
C LEU A 138 6.64 -15.36 -2.19
N LEU A 139 7.82 -15.22 -1.59
CA LEU A 139 9.02 -15.98 -1.97
C LEU A 139 8.81 -17.48 -1.76
N HIS A 140 8.27 -17.88 -0.61
CA HIS A 140 7.95 -19.28 -0.35
C HIS A 140 6.94 -19.84 -1.35
N ALA A 141 5.89 -19.08 -1.67
CA ALA A 141 4.90 -19.50 -2.67
C ALA A 141 5.47 -19.58 -4.09
N ALA A 142 6.42 -18.70 -4.45
CA ALA A 142 7.11 -18.76 -5.73
C ALA A 142 7.99 -20.01 -5.85
N LEU A 143 8.83 -20.26 -4.84
CA LEU A 143 9.76 -21.37 -4.82
C LEU A 143 9.08 -22.73 -4.63
N ASN A 144 7.96 -22.77 -3.90
CA ASN A 144 7.23 -23.99 -3.56
C ASN A 144 5.73 -23.78 -3.83
N PRO A 145 5.29 -23.87 -5.10
CA PRO A 145 3.90 -23.60 -5.47
C PRO A 145 2.97 -24.65 -4.84
N SER A 146 2.26 -24.25 -3.79
CA SER A 146 1.30 -25.11 -3.08
C SER A 146 0.16 -24.27 -2.49
N PRO A 147 -1.08 -24.80 -2.41
CA PRO A 147 -2.21 -24.08 -1.83
C PRO A 147 -1.97 -23.44 -0.45
N PRO A 148 -1.35 -24.12 0.55
CA PRO A 148 -1.12 -23.49 1.85
C PRO A 148 -0.13 -22.32 1.80
N LEU A 149 0.90 -22.38 0.94
CA LEU A 149 1.87 -21.28 0.80
C LEU A 149 1.25 -20.11 0.03
N THR A 150 0.42 -20.36 -0.97
CA THR A 150 -0.37 -19.32 -1.65
C THR A 150 -1.32 -18.62 -0.67
N ARG A 151 -2.03 -19.36 0.20
CA ARG A 151 -2.87 -18.75 1.26
C ARG A 151 -2.06 -17.88 2.22
N ARG A 152 -0.88 -18.35 2.62
CA ARG A 152 0.04 -17.56 3.45
C ARG A 152 0.51 -16.31 2.72
N ALA A 153 0.78 -16.38 1.42
CA ALA A 153 1.14 -15.23 0.59
C ALA A 153 0.01 -14.19 0.51
N VAL A 154 -1.23 -14.64 0.27
CA VAL A 154 -2.42 -13.76 0.28
C VAL A 154 -2.60 -13.13 1.66
N GLY A 155 -2.56 -13.92 2.73
CA GLY A 155 -2.67 -13.42 4.10
C GLY A 155 -1.52 -12.48 4.48
N GLY A 156 -0.32 -12.69 3.94
CA GLY A 156 0.82 -11.79 4.08
C GLY A 156 0.56 -10.46 3.39
N GLY A 157 0.09 -10.49 2.14
CA GLY A 157 -0.31 -9.30 1.39
C GLY A 157 -1.39 -8.48 2.10
N ILE A 158 -2.46 -9.13 2.59
CA ILE A 158 -3.53 -8.45 3.36
C ILE A 158 -2.94 -7.71 4.57
N ARG A 159 -2.05 -8.35 5.33
CA ARG A 159 -1.41 -7.73 6.50
C ARG A 159 -0.42 -6.64 6.13
N ALA A 160 0.20 -6.72 4.94
CA ALA A 160 1.14 -5.74 4.44
C ALA A 160 0.47 -4.42 4.04
N MET A 161 -0.85 -4.41 3.83
CA MET A 161 -1.61 -3.18 3.55
C MET A 161 -1.44 -2.12 4.65
N ILE A 162 -1.41 -2.54 5.92
CA ILE A 162 -1.28 -1.62 7.07
C ILE A 162 0.05 -0.84 7.04
N PRO A 163 1.23 -1.49 7.03
CA PRO A 163 2.50 -0.77 6.92
C PRO A 163 2.66 -0.03 5.59
N LEU A 164 2.04 -0.48 4.49
CA LEU A 164 2.03 0.26 3.23
C LEU A 164 1.30 1.61 3.36
N GLN A 165 0.12 1.61 3.98
CA GLN A 165 -0.63 2.83 4.24
C GLN A 165 0.12 3.76 5.20
N ALA A 166 0.78 3.21 6.22
CA ALA A 166 1.62 4.00 7.13
C ALA A 166 2.81 4.64 6.40
N ALA A 167 3.46 3.91 5.49
CA ALA A 167 4.55 4.45 4.66
C ALA A 167 4.06 5.58 3.74
N LEU A 168 2.88 5.42 3.12
CA LEU A 168 2.28 6.46 2.28
C LEU A 168 1.90 7.72 3.09
N ALA A 169 1.39 7.56 4.32
CA ALA A 169 1.11 8.67 5.22
C ALA A 169 2.40 9.42 5.62
N ALA A 170 3.45 8.69 6.01
CA ALA A 170 4.75 9.28 6.34
C ALA A 170 5.38 10.01 5.12
N ARG A 171 5.30 9.41 3.92
CA ARG A 171 5.77 10.01 2.67
C ARG A 171 5.08 11.34 2.36
N ASN A 172 3.79 11.45 2.66
CA ASN A 172 2.99 12.66 2.43
C ASN A 172 3.09 13.66 3.61
N GLY A 173 4.05 13.50 4.52
CA GLY A 173 4.30 14.44 5.61
C GLY A 173 3.45 14.21 6.86
N ALA A 174 2.72 13.10 6.96
CA ALA A 174 1.88 12.75 8.11
C ALA A 174 2.39 11.50 8.86
N PRO A 175 3.62 11.49 9.41
CA PRO A 175 4.18 10.32 10.08
C PRO A 175 3.41 9.92 11.35
N GLY A 176 2.78 10.87 12.04
CA GLY A 176 1.91 10.59 13.19
C GLY A 176 0.70 9.74 12.82
N SER A 177 0.04 10.04 11.71
CA SER A 177 -1.03 9.20 11.16
C SER A 177 -0.51 7.81 10.79
N GLY A 178 0.72 7.72 10.27
CA GLY A 178 1.37 6.44 10.01
C GLY A 178 1.58 5.59 11.27
N LEU A 179 2.01 6.20 12.37
CA LEU A 179 2.11 5.53 13.67
C LEU A 179 0.75 5.06 14.18
N ALA A 180 -0.28 5.90 14.08
CA ALA A 180 -1.65 5.54 14.46
C ALA A 180 -2.17 4.34 13.65
N VAL A 181 -1.91 4.30 12.34
CA VAL A 181 -2.24 3.15 11.49
C VAL A 181 -1.45 1.90 11.92
N MET A 182 -0.16 2.04 12.23
CA MET A 182 0.67 0.92 12.69
C MET A 182 0.24 0.37 14.05
N ALA A 183 -0.38 1.19 14.92
CA ALA A 183 -0.95 0.72 16.18
C ALA A 183 -2.08 -0.30 16.00
N LEU A 184 -2.68 -0.40 14.79
CA LEU A 184 -3.69 -1.41 14.46
C LEU A 184 -3.10 -2.79 14.14
N VAL A 185 -1.79 -2.90 13.90
CA VAL A 185 -1.12 -4.18 13.58
C VAL A 185 -1.34 -5.26 14.64
N PRO A 186 -1.17 -5.01 15.96
CA PRO A 186 -1.47 -6.02 16.98
C PRO A 186 -2.92 -6.51 16.96
N LEU A 187 -3.89 -5.61 16.71
CA LEU A 187 -5.30 -5.96 16.56
C LEU A 187 -5.53 -6.85 15.34
N ALA A 188 -4.95 -6.50 14.19
CA ALA A 188 -5.03 -7.30 12.97
C ALA A 188 -4.45 -8.72 13.18
N ARG A 189 -3.34 -8.84 13.94
CA ARG A 189 -2.77 -10.14 14.32
C ARG A 189 -3.68 -10.93 15.25
N ALA A 190 -4.29 -10.26 16.23
CA ALA A 190 -5.20 -10.91 17.18
C ALA A 190 -6.48 -11.43 16.50
N LEU A 191 -7.07 -10.64 15.62
CA LEU A 191 -8.26 -11.04 14.86
C LEU A 191 -7.95 -12.20 13.91
N ALA A 192 -6.82 -12.17 13.20
CA ALA A 192 -6.43 -13.27 12.32
C ALA A 192 -6.26 -14.61 13.04
N ARG A 193 -5.85 -14.61 14.32
CA ARG A 193 -5.77 -15.83 15.13
C ARG A 193 -7.14 -16.39 15.52
N LYS A 194 -8.20 -15.56 15.55
CA LYS A 194 -9.55 -16.00 15.94
C LYS A 194 -10.35 -16.63 14.79
N VAL A 195 -10.01 -16.32 13.54
CA VAL A 195 -10.75 -16.81 12.35
C VAL A 195 -10.06 -17.99 11.64
N SER A 196 -8.83 -18.33 12.05
CA SER A 196 -8.18 -19.58 11.66
C SER A 196 -8.30 -20.57 12.82
N PRO A 197 -9.22 -21.55 12.78
CA PRO A 197 -9.05 -22.74 13.57
C PRO A 197 -7.79 -23.44 13.03
N THR A 198 -6.83 -23.68 13.92
CA THR A 198 -5.82 -24.71 13.70
C THR A 198 -6.48 -26.04 13.42
#